data_AF-X0B7X2-F1
#
_entry.id   AF-X0B7X2-F1
#
_cell.length_a   1.000
_cell.length_b   1.000
_cell.length_c   1.000
_cell.angle_alpha   90.00
_cell.angle_beta   90.00
_cell.angle_gamma   90.00
#
_symmetry.space_group_name_H-M   'P 1'
#
loop_
_entity.id
_entity.type
_entity.pdbx_description
1 polymer ?
#
loop_
_entity_poly.entity_id
_entity_poly.type
_entity_poly.pdbx_seq_one_letter_code
_entity_poly.pdbx_strand_id
1 'polypeptide(L)'
;MKALKSIELEPGFRGHKAMLELLDQPSVAAFAALPKEARFEKWEELFGECDGSFLDDFYLYEVNHFDFLHSFKLLDRHIGHGPMERRLVQEARHFFYERTELVFPAEWIEKFLADQLGQWNDAVPVENLAQRVVVRVDRRRVKGSEITRYLRHLLKFTNVESLKVEIWAKGALDGSDFETQDTVRRMAGAIQELIDKFGDCVSIWKIRLEDWQTNCGNDNSVGEPFNITAWWDTPPEESWAALGQGTSSFQELMQDQIASWGNQLDDNEELWD
;
A
#
# COMPACT_ATOMS: atom_id res chain seq x y z
N MET A 1 34.18 -5.41 -16.17
CA MET A 1 33.67 -4.52 -15.11
C MET A 1 33.56 -3.11 -15.65
N LYS A 2 32.36 -2.71 -16.11
CA LYS A 2 32.08 -1.30 -16.46
C LYS A 2 31.61 -0.62 -15.17
N ALA A 3 32.34 0.41 -14.75
CA ALA A 3 31.92 1.29 -13.68
C ALA A 3 30.61 1.97 -14.09
N LEU A 4 29.55 1.75 -13.30
CA LEU A 4 28.33 2.54 -13.38
C LEU A 4 28.69 3.97 -12.95
N LYS A 5 28.73 4.89 -13.91
CA LYS A 5 28.72 6.33 -13.61
C LYS A 5 27.39 6.63 -12.93
N SER A 6 27.46 7.14 -11.71
CA SER A 6 26.34 7.80 -11.05
C SER A 6 25.88 8.95 -11.95
N ILE A 7 24.71 8.80 -12.55
CA ILE A 7 24.01 9.93 -13.16
C ILE A 7 23.53 10.76 -11.97
N GLU A 8 24.14 11.93 -11.76
CA GLU A 8 23.56 12.98 -10.92
C GLU A 8 22.28 13.44 -11.62
N LEU A 9 21.15 12.88 -11.17
CA LEU A 9 19.82 13.27 -11.62
C LEU A 9 19.49 14.61 -10.95
N GLU A 10 19.12 15.62 -11.73
CA GLU A 10 18.65 16.90 -11.20
C GLU A 10 17.37 16.67 -10.36
N PRO A 11 17.33 17.14 -9.09
CA PRO A 11 16.20 16.91 -8.20
C PRO A 11 14.98 17.77 -8.58
N GLY A 12 13.78 17.30 -8.24
CA GLY A 12 12.58 18.11 -8.31
C GLY A 12 12.76 19.38 -7.47
N PHE A 13 12.50 20.52 -8.11
CA PHE A 13 13.11 21.80 -7.76
C PHE A 13 12.58 22.45 -6.46
N ARG A 14 11.51 21.92 -5.84
CA ARG A 14 10.79 22.60 -4.76
C ARG A 14 11.05 22.02 -3.37
N GLY A 15 10.76 20.72 -3.16
CA GLY A 15 10.95 20.09 -1.85
C GLY A 15 12.44 20.07 -1.43
N HIS A 16 13.31 19.75 -2.39
CA HIS A 16 14.76 19.74 -2.21
C HIS A 16 15.32 21.09 -1.74
N LYS A 17 14.98 22.17 -2.44
CA LYS A 17 15.47 23.51 -2.16
C LYS A 17 14.89 24.07 -0.86
N ALA A 18 13.59 23.85 -0.63
CA ALA A 18 12.93 24.26 0.62
C ALA A 18 13.50 23.53 1.84
N MET A 19 13.81 22.23 1.72
CA MET A 19 14.48 21.49 2.79
C MET A 19 15.89 22.02 3.04
N LEU A 20 16.69 22.25 2.00
CA LEU A 20 18.04 22.84 2.17
C LEU A 20 17.97 24.24 2.77
N GLU A 21 17.04 25.09 2.33
CA GLU A 21 16.82 26.43 2.92
C GLU A 21 16.40 26.34 4.39
N LEU A 22 15.50 25.41 4.74
CA LEU A 22 15.06 25.18 6.11
C LEU A 22 16.19 24.63 7.00
N LEU A 23 17.10 23.83 6.46
CA LEU A 23 18.25 23.29 7.19
C LEU A 23 19.43 24.26 7.30
N ASP A 24 19.61 25.14 6.30
CA ASP A 24 20.60 26.22 6.36
C ASP A 24 20.13 27.36 7.27
N GLN A 25 18.85 27.76 7.22
CA GLN A 25 18.28 28.80 8.08
C GLN A 25 16.75 28.62 8.30
N PRO A 26 16.28 28.38 9.54
CA PRO A 26 17.00 28.36 10.81
C PRO A 26 17.84 27.09 10.98
N SER A 27 19.00 27.17 11.67
CA SER A 27 19.82 25.97 11.94
C SER A 27 18.98 24.84 12.53
N VAL A 28 19.38 23.58 12.33
CA VAL A 28 18.68 22.40 12.89
C VAL A 28 18.25 22.60 14.35
N ALA A 29 19.13 23.17 15.18
CA ALA A 29 18.84 23.44 16.59
C ALA A 29 17.76 24.52 16.77
N ALA A 30 17.77 25.57 15.94
CA ALA A 30 16.75 26.60 15.96
C ALA A 30 15.40 26.08 15.43
N PHE A 31 15.41 25.22 14.41
CA PHE A 31 14.20 24.51 13.96
C PHE A 31 13.66 23.57 15.06
N ALA A 32 14.53 22.79 15.71
CA ALA A 32 14.15 21.92 16.82
C ALA A 32 13.58 22.69 18.02
N ALA A 33 13.99 23.94 18.23
CA ALA A 33 13.50 24.79 19.30
C ALA A 33 12.11 25.40 19.04
N LEU A 34 11.59 25.33 17.81
CA LEU A 34 10.24 25.81 17.49
C LEU A 34 9.17 25.05 18.31
N PRO A 35 7.99 25.63 18.55
CA PRO A 35 6.83 24.88 19.02
C PRO A 35 6.48 23.73 18.05
N LYS A 36 5.86 22.66 18.56
CA LYS A 36 5.52 21.49 17.73
C LYS A 36 4.60 21.88 16.57
N GLU A 37 3.66 22.77 16.83
CA GLU A 37 2.68 23.26 15.87
C GLU A 37 3.36 23.97 14.70
N ALA A 38 4.34 24.84 14.98
CA ALA A 38 5.11 25.54 13.97
C ALA A 38 6.01 24.60 13.14
N ARG A 39 6.55 23.53 13.75
CA ARG A 39 7.25 22.49 12.98
C ARG A 39 6.30 21.69 12.08
N PHE A 40 5.09 21.39 12.56
CA PHE A 40 4.06 20.71 11.79
C PHE A 40 3.62 21.50 10.57
N GLU A 41 3.42 22.82 10.69
CA GLU A 41 3.15 23.68 9.53
C GLU A 41 4.28 23.61 8.49
N LYS A 42 5.54 23.54 8.95
CA LYS A 42 6.69 23.37 8.05
C LYS A 42 6.76 21.99 7.40
N TRP A 43 6.41 20.93 8.11
CA TRP A 43 6.25 19.62 7.51
C TRP A 43 5.12 19.58 6.49
N GLU A 44 4.03 20.31 6.73
CA GLU A 44 2.94 20.44 5.77
C GLU A 44 3.35 21.24 4.53
N GLU A 45 4.12 22.32 4.67
CA GLU A 45 4.71 23.03 3.52
C GLU A 45 5.65 22.13 2.69
N LEU A 46 6.41 21.25 3.34
CA LEU A 46 7.40 20.39 2.70
C LEU A 46 6.82 19.11 2.10
N PHE A 47 5.77 18.55 2.71
CA PHE A 47 5.25 17.22 2.39
C PHE A 47 3.76 17.22 2.02
N GLY A 48 3.07 18.35 2.11
CA GLY A 48 1.62 18.44 1.87
C GLY A 48 1.19 18.16 0.43
N GLU A 49 2.10 18.27 -0.53
CA GLU A 49 1.85 17.89 -1.93
C GLU A 49 2.13 16.40 -2.21
N CYS A 50 2.62 15.62 -1.25
CA CYS A 50 2.90 14.19 -1.44
C CYS A 50 1.62 13.35 -1.26
N ASP A 51 1.00 12.95 -2.37
CA ASP A 51 0.03 11.86 -2.37
C ASP A 51 0.78 10.51 -2.30
N GLY A 52 0.24 9.52 -1.57
CA GLY A 52 0.96 8.26 -1.37
C GLY A 52 0.78 7.23 -2.48
N SER A 53 0.18 7.63 -3.60
CA SER A 53 0.34 6.98 -4.92
C SER A 53 1.82 6.79 -5.28
N PHE A 54 2.68 7.63 -4.71
CA PHE A 54 4.15 7.63 -4.74
C PHE A 54 4.86 6.28 -4.52
N LEU A 55 4.24 5.32 -3.82
CA LEU A 55 4.87 4.01 -3.56
C LEU A 55 4.65 2.98 -4.67
N ASP A 56 3.91 3.29 -5.73
CA ASP A 56 3.71 2.39 -6.89
C ASP A 56 4.91 2.39 -7.85
N ASP A 57 5.68 3.48 -7.89
CA ASP A 57 6.71 3.76 -8.90
C ASP A 57 8.16 3.59 -8.44
N PHE A 58 8.40 2.84 -7.37
CA PHE A 58 9.76 2.55 -6.86
C PHE A 58 10.68 1.87 -7.91
N TYR A 59 10.18 1.49 -9.10
CA TYR A 59 10.98 0.96 -10.22
C TYR A 59 10.62 1.49 -11.62
N LEU A 60 9.62 2.37 -11.81
CA LEU A 60 9.21 2.83 -13.15
C LEU A 60 9.54 4.31 -13.39
N TYR A 61 10.84 4.56 -13.60
CA TYR A 61 11.42 5.73 -14.28
C TYR A 61 11.32 7.14 -13.67
N GLU A 62 12.34 7.90 -14.10
CA GLU A 62 12.64 9.31 -13.93
C GLU A 62 11.43 10.25 -13.95
N VAL A 63 11.51 11.27 -13.08
CA VAL A 63 10.74 12.53 -13.03
C VAL A 63 9.54 12.53 -12.06
N ASN A 64 9.67 13.39 -11.04
CA ASN A 64 8.75 13.77 -9.94
C ASN A 64 8.71 12.93 -8.66
N HIS A 65 9.17 11.67 -8.66
CA HIS A 65 9.08 10.78 -7.48
C HIS A 65 10.29 10.89 -6.52
N PHE A 66 11.01 12.01 -6.56
CA PHE A 66 12.21 12.22 -5.75
C PHE A 66 11.95 13.06 -4.50
N ASP A 67 11.04 14.02 -4.51
CA ASP A 67 11.13 15.12 -3.54
C ASP A 67 10.99 14.68 -2.09
N PHE A 68 10.09 13.75 -1.75
CA PHE A 68 9.94 13.27 -0.37
C PHE A 68 11.10 12.40 0.10
N LEU A 69 11.36 11.26 -0.57
CA LEU A 69 12.45 10.34 -0.20
C LEU A 69 13.82 11.00 -0.32
N HIS A 70 13.99 11.90 -1.29
CA HIS A 70 15.21 12.69 -1.43
C HIS A 70 15.31 13.72 -0.32
N SER A 71 14.24 14.46 0.00
CA SER A 71 14.23 15.38 1.15
C SER A 71 14.48 14.65 2.46
N PHE A 72 13.96 13.44 2.64
CA PHE A 72 14.23 12.59 3.79
C PHE A 72 15.65 12.06 3.84
N LYS A 73 16.19 11.58 2.73
CA LYS A 73 17.60 11.15 2.64
C LYS A 73 18.54 12.34 2.81
N LEU A 74 18.14 13.54 2.40
CA LEU A 74 18.88 14.77 2.64
C LEU A 74 18.80 15.19 4.09
N LEU A 75 17.62 15.10 4.70
CA LEU A 75 17.38 15.31 6.13
C LEU A 75 18.30 14.38 6.94
N ASP A 76 18.28 13.07 6.66
CA ASP A 76 19.18 12.11 7.32
C ASP A 76 20.66 12.41 7.09
N ARG A 77 21.05 12.78 5.85
CA ARG A 77 22.44 13.06 5.49
C ARG A 77 22.99 14.39 6.03
N HIS A 78 22.17 15.44 6.12
CA HIS A 78 22.60 16.80 6.47
C HIS A 78 22.43 17.11 7.94
N ILE A 79 21.38 16.58 8.56
CA ILE A 79 21.09 16.92 9.95
C ILE A 79 22.06 16.19 10.86
N GLY A 80 22.50 14.98 10.50
CA GLY A 80 23.40 14.15 11.29
C GLY A 80 22.63 13.14 12.14
N HIS A 81 23.35 12.34 12.94
CA HIS A 81 22.75 11.18 13.62
C HIS A 81 22.70 11.32 15.15
N GLY A 82 22.72 12.56 15.65
CA GLY A 82 22.60 12.81 17.08
C GLY A 82 21.15 12.64 17.60
N PRO A 83 20.95 12.70 18.92
CA PRO A 83 19.62 12.47 19.52
C PRO A 83 18.56 13.49 19.08
N MET A 84 18.94 14.75 18.86
CA MET A 84 18.01 15.80 18.43
C MET A 84 17.58 15.57 16.98
N GLU A 85 18.52 15.17 16.15
CA GLU A 85 18.37 14.98 14.72
C GLU A 85 17.49 13.77 14.41
N ARG A 86 17.76 12.65 15.08
CA ARG A 86 16.89 11.47 15.02
C ARG A 86 15.47 11.76 15.49
N ARG A 87 15.31 12.62 16.51
CA ARG A 87 13.98 13.06 16.95
C ARG A 87 13.26 13.83 15.85
N LEU A 88 13.93 14.73 15.13
CA LEU A 88 13.32 15.46 14.01
C LEU A 88 12.96 14.53 12.86
N VAL A 89 13.84 13.59 12.51
CA VAL A 89 13.57 12.58 11.48
C VAL A 89 12.36 11.73 11.89
N GLN A 90 12.30 11.27 13.13
CA GLN A 90 11.16 10.51 13.65
C GLN A 90 9.86 11.35 13.61
N GLU A 91 9.90 12.63 13.98
CA GLU A 91 8.74 13.53 13.90
C GLU A 91 8.23 13.67 12.46
N ALA A 92 9.13 13.86 11.49
CA ALA A 92 8.77 13.91 10.09
C ALA A 92 8.20 12.57 9.60
N ARG A 93 8.71 11.42 10.09
CA ARG A 93 8.19 10.09 9.73
C ARG A 93 6.77 9.90 10.23
N HIS A 94 6.49 10.29 11.47
CA HIS A 94 5.13 10.32 12.01
C HIS A 94 4.22 11.16 11.12
N PHE A 95 4.63 12.39 10.80
CA PHE A 95 3.85 13.28 9.95
C PHE A 95 3.50 12.62 8.61
N PHE A 96 4.47 12.01 7.94
CA PHE A 96 4.26 11.37 6.64
C PHE A 96 3.37 10.12 6.73
N TYR A 97 3.77 9.10 7.49
CA TYR A 97 3.07 7.82 7.47
C TYR A 97 1.66 7.86 8.07
N GLU A 98 1.40 8.79 9.00
CA GLU A 98 0.07 8.98 9.59
C GLU A 98 -0.84 9.82 8.66
N ARG A 99 -0.30 10.75 7.86
CA ARG A 99 -1.09 11.62 6.96
C ARG A 99 -1.21 11.15 5.52
N THR A 100 -0.36 10.24 5.08
CA THR A 100 -0.35 9.79 3.69
C THR A 100 -1.15 8.49 3.52
N GLU A 101 -1.98 8.42 2.47
CA GLU A 101 -2.57 7.16 2.01
C GLU A 101 -1.55 6.43 1.14
N LEU A 102 -0.99 5.34 1.68
CA LEU A 102 0.16 4.64 1.10
C LEU A 102 -0.31 3.58 0.11
N VAL A 103 -0.01 3.77 -1.18
CA VAL A 103 -0.48 2.88 -2.26
C VAL A 103 0.68 2.10 -2.87
N PHE A 104 0.67 0.77 -2.79
CA PHE A 104 1.75 -0.04 -3.39
C PHE A 104 1.28 -1.42 -3.88
N PRO A 105 2.01 -2.04 -4.84
CA PRO A 105 1.78 -3.43 -5.24
C PRO A 105 2.00 -4.39 -4.08
N ALA A 106 1.18 -5.44 -3.98
CA ALA A 106 1.25 -6.43 -2.91
C ALA A 106 2.66 -7.04 -2.76
N GLU A 107 3.36 -7.28 -3.87
CA GLU A 107 4.71 -7.85 -3.87
C GLU A 107 5.78 -6.97 -3.19
N TRP A 108 5.46 -5.72 -2.86
CA TRP A 108 6.39 -4.76 -2.23
C TRP A 108 6.22 -4.61 -0.73
N ILE A 109 5.23 -5.27 -0.13
CA ILE A 109 4.96 -5.17 1.30
C ILE A 109 6.21 -5.46 2.15
N GLU A 110 7.02 -6.45 1.78
CA GLU A 110 8.24 -6.78 2.51
C GLU A 110 9.29 -5.67 2.43
N LYS A 111 9.43 -5.03 1.26
CA LYS A 111 10.35 -3.91 1.07
C LYS A 111 9.88 -2.67 1.83
N PHE A 112 8.57 -2.43 1.83
CA PHE A 112 7.95 -1.36 2.59
C PHE A 112 8.20 -1.53 4.09
N LEU A 113 7.93 -2.74 4.62
CA LEU A 113 8.15 -3.09 6.03
C LEU A 113 9.63 -3.08 6.45
N ALA A 114 10.56 -3.20 5.49
CA ALA A 114 11.99 -3.06 5.77
C ALA A 114 12.41 -1.62 6.10
N ASP A 115 11.47 -0.65 6.00
CA ASP A 115 11.58 0.70 6.56
C ASP A 115 12.92 1.38 6.26
N GLN A 116 13.15 1.68 4.98
CA GLN A 116 14.38 2.31 4.53
C GLN A 116 14.61 3.71 5.15
N LEU A 117 13.59 4.29 5.78
CA LEU A 117 13.65 5.59 6.44
C LEU A 117 13.87 5.50 7.96
N GLY A 118 13.89 4.30 8.55
CA GLY A 118 13.95 4.06 10.00
C GLY A 118 15.09 3.16 10.43
N GLN A 119 16.23 3.17 9.75
CA GLN A 119 17.34 2.22 9.98
C GLN A 119 18.21 2.55 11.22
N TRP A 120 17.59 2.95 12.34
CA TRP A 120 18.27 3.17 13.64
C TRP A 120 17.57 2.46 14.79
N ASN A 121 18.32 2.15 15.86
CA ASN A 121 17.90 1.22 16.93
C ASN A 121 16.58 1.57 17.64
N ASP A 122 16.26 2.85 17.76
CA ASP A 122 15.08 3.38 18.46
C ASP A 122 14.03 3.98 17.50
N ALA A 123 14.12 3.69 16.21
CA ALA A 123 13.12 4.09 15.23
C ALA A 123 11.79 3.39 15.52
N VAL A 124 10.68 4.13 15.45
CA VAL A 124 9.36 3.47 15.47
C VAL A 124 9.20 2.70 14.16
N PRO A 125 8.83 1.40 14.20
CA PRO A 125 8.64 0.59 13.00
C PRO A 125 7.53 1.15 12.11
N VAL A 126 7.68 1.05 10.79
CA VAL A 126 6.72 1.60 9.82
C VAL A 126 5.32 0.98 9.96
N GLU A 127 5.23 -0.29 10.35
CA GLU A 127 3.96 -0.99 10.60
C GLU A 127 3.15 -0.39 11.76
N ASN A 128 3.81 0.38 12.63
CA ASN A 128 3.17 1.10 13.72
C ASN A 128 2.83 2.56 13.33
N LEU A 129 3.32 3.05 12.20
CA LEU A 129 3.12 4.43 11.75
C LEU A 129 2.05 4.54 10.66
N ALA A 130 1.98 3.55 9.77
CA ALA A 130 1.05 3.56 8.65
C ALA A 130 -0.42 3.41 9.11
N GLN A 131 -1.25 4.38 8.74
CA GLN A 131 -2.67 4.41 9.09
C GLN A 131 -3.59 4.10 7.91
N ARG A 132 -3.24 4.57 6.71
CA ARG A 132 -4.06 4.39 5.49
C ARG A 132 -3.23 3.69 4.43
N VAL A 133 -3.63 2.47 4.09
CA VAL A 133 -2.87 1.58 3.22
C VAL A 133 -3.77 1.09 2.09
N VAL A 134 -3.29 1.21 0.85
CA VAL A 134 -3.90 0.62 -0.34
C VAL A 134 -2.90 -0.37 -0.94
N VAL A 135 -3.31 -1.63 -1.03
CA VAL A 135 -2.50 -2.71 -1.58
C VAL A 135 -3.11 -3.16 -2.89
N ARG A 136 -2.32 -3.12 -3.96
CA ARG A 136 -2.73 -3.53 -5.30
C ARG A 136 -2.31 -4.96 -5.59
N VAL A 137 -3.30 -5.83 -5.79
CA VAL A 137 -3.12 -7.18 -6.32
C VAL A 137 -3.31 -7.12 -7.83
N ASP A 138 -2.22 -6.85 -8.55
CA ASP A 138 -2.20 -6.81 -10.02
C ASP A 138 -1.84 -8.17 -10.60
N ARG A 139 -2.80 -8.79 -11.30
CA ARG A 139 -2.62 -10.11 -11.92
C ARG A 139 -1.60 -10.16 -13.05
N ARG A 140 -1.23 -9.00 -13.61
CA ARG A 140 -0.13 -8.89 -14.58
C ARG A 140 1.25 -9.05 -13.93
N ARG A 141 1.36 -8.81 -12.61
CA ARG A 141 2.62 -8.77 -11.86
C ARG A 141 2.77 -9.93 -10.88
N VAL A 142 1.68 -10.26 -10.17
CA VAL A 142 1.72 -11.21 -9.05
C VAL A 142 1.28 -12.61 -9.47
N LYS A 143 2.15 -13.60 -9.23
CA LYS A 143 1.78 -15.02 -9.36
C LYS A 143 0.80 -15.41 -8.26
N GLY A 144 -0.18 -16.24 -8.61
CA GLY A 144 -1.25 -16.60 -7.70
C GLY A 144 -0.83 -17.26 -6.38
N SER A 145 0.32 -17.94 -6.32
CA SER A 145 0.83 -18.57 -5.08
C SER A 145 1.41 -17.56 -4.08
N GLU A 146 1.80 -16.36 -4.52
CA GLU A 146 2.43 -15.37 -3.64
C GLU A 146 1.44 -14.38 -3.02
N ILE A 147 0.24 -14.27 -3.59
CA ILE A 147 -0.80 -13.31 -3.16
C ILE A 147 -1.11 -13.47 -1.67
N THR A 148 -1.37 -14.70 -1.23
CA THR A 148 -1.72 -15.02 0.17
C THR A 148 -0.59 -14.62 1.12
N ARG A 149 0.66 -14.93 0.74
CA ARG A 149 1.85 -14.55 1.53
C ARG A 149 1.97 -13.04 1.67
N TYR A 150 1.81 -12.30 0.58
CA TYR A 150 1.89 -10.83 0.61
C TYR A 150 0.79 -10.21 1.45
N LEU A 151 -0.46 -10.67 1.32
CA LEU A 151 -1.57 -10.16 2.12
C LEU A 151 -1.40 -10.47 3.61
N ARG A 152 -0.89 -11.65 3.97
CA ARG A 152 -0.59 -11.98 5.38
C ARG A 152 0.48 -11.08 5.99
N HIS A 153 1.38 -10.47 5.21
CA HIS A 153 2.30 -9.47 5.76
C HIS A 153 1.60 -8.19 6.24
N LEU A 154 0.41 -7.88 5.73
CA LEU A 154 -0.40 -6.74 6.19
C LEU A 154 -0.88 -6.95 7.64
N LEU A 155 -0.91 -8.20 8.14
CA LEU A 155 -1.18 -8.49 9.56
C LEU A 155 -0.10 -7.96 10.50
N LYS A 156 1.03 -7.43 10.01
CA LYS A 156 2.02 -6.76 10.87
C LYS A 156 1.59 -5.36 11.30
N PHE A 157 0.73 -4.69 10.54
CA PHE A 157 0.27 -3.36 10.88
C PHE A 157 -0.53 -3.34 12.20
N THR A 158 -0.34 -2.30 13.01
CA THR A 158 -1.03 -2.20 14.32
C THR A 158 -2.00 -1.03 14.42
N ASN A 159 -1.80 0.04 13.64
CA ASN A 159 -2.52 1.31 13.78
C ASN A 159 -3.30 1.69 12.51
N VAL A 160 -3.75 0.69 11.75
CA VAL A 160 -4.46 0.93 10.50
C VAL A 160 -5.87 1.43 10.79
N GLU A 161 -6.19 2.57 10.18
CA GLU A 161 -7.52 3.18 10.15
C GLU A 161 -8.27 2.83 8.86
N SER A 162 -7.54 2.57 7.77
CA SER A 162 -8.09 2.14 6.48
C SER A 162 -7.12 1.19 5.77
N LEU A 163 -7.61 0.02 5.41
CA LEU A 163 -6.92 -0.96 4.56
C LEU A 163 -7.75 -1.26 3.32
N LYS A 164 -7.32 -0.76 2.17
CA LYS A 164 -7.94 -1.04 0.88
C LYS A 164 -7.14 -2.11 0.14
N VAL A 165 -7.79 -3.19 -0.29
CA VAL A 165 -7.20 -4.18 -1.19
C VAL A 165 -7.85 -4.02 -2.56
N GLU A 166 -7.04 -3.67 -3.55
CA GLU A 166 -7.49 -3.48 -4.93
C GLU A 166 -7.09 -4.68 -5.79
N ILE A 167 -8.06 -5.33 -6.43
CA ILE A 167 -7.85 -6.40 -7.39
C ILE A 167 -7.83 -5.79 -8.79
N TRP A 168 -6.64 -5.70 -9.38
CA TRP A 168 -6.42 -5.18 -10.72
C TRP A 168 -6.37 -6.33 -11.70
N ALA A 169 -7.45 -6.51 -12.46
CA ALA A 169 -7.57 -7.59 -13.45
C ALA A 169 -8.47 -7.17 -14.62
N LYS A 170 -8.40 -7.91 -15.73
CA LYS A 170 -9.31 -7.73 -16.86
C LYS A 170 -10.70 -8.28 -16.50
N GLY A 171 -11.59 -8.35 -17.50
CA GLY A 171 -12.89 -8.98 -17.35
C GLY A 171 -13.98 -8.06 -16.81
N ALA A 172 -14.97 -8.66 -16.18
CA ALA A 172 -16.17 -7.97 -15.75
C ALA A 172 -15.90 -7.18 -14.46
N LEU A 173 -16.48 -5.98 -14.38
CA LEU A 173 -16.27 -5.09 -13.23
C LEU A 173 -16.95 -5.62 -11.96
N ASP A 174 -18.03 -6.37 -12.10
CA ASP A 174 -18.68 -7.09 -11.01
C ASP A 174 -17.86 -8.31 -10.52
N GLY A 175 -16.72 -8.61 -11.14
CA GLY A 175 -15.83 -9.71 -10.77
C GLY A 175 -16.38 -11.11 -11.08
N SER A 176 -17.42 -11.21 -11.93
CA SER A 176 -17.98 -12.49 -12.39
C SER A 176 -17.06 -13.27 -13.33
N ASP A 177 -15.97 -12.66 -13.80
CA ASP A 177 -15.00 -13.32 -14.65
C ASP A 177 -14.09 -14.29 -13.87
N PHE A 178 -13.63 -15.33 -14.57
CA PHE A 178 -12.79 -16.38 -13.98
C PHE A 178 -11.48 -15.85 -13.36
N GLU A 179 -10.86 -14.84 -13.96
CA GLU A 179 -9.57 -14.33 -13.48
C GLU A 179 -9.74 -13.64 -12.11
N THR A 180 -10.79 -12.84 -11.96
CA THR A 180 -11.16 -12.22 -10.68
C THR A 180 -11.52 -13.29 -9.65
N GLN A 181 -12.36 -14.26 -9.99
CA GLN A 181 -12.75 -15.33 -9.05
C GLN A 181 -11.58 -16.21 -8.62
N ASP A 182 -10.66 -16.59 -9.51
CA ASP A 182 -9.44 -17.34 -9.13
C ASP A 182 -8.56 -16.52 -8.18
N THR A 183 -8.48 -15.21 -8.39
CA THR A 183 -7.75 -14.30 -7.50
C THR A 183 -8.39 -14.24 -6.13
N VAL A 184 -9.71 -14.03 -6.08
CA VAL A 184 -10.52 -14.01 -4.84
C VAL A 184 -10.37 -15.32 -4.08
N ARG A 185 -10.47 -16.47 -4.77
CA ARG A 185 -10.28 -17.79 -4.16
C ARG A 185 -8.93 -17.93 -3.47
N ARG A 186 -7.85 -17.46 -4.09
CA ARG A 186 -6.49 -17.56 -3.53
C ARG A 186 -6.31 -16.64 -2.32
N MET A 187 -6.91 -15.46 -2.33
CA MET A 187 -6.80 -14.50 -1.22
C MET A 187 -7.84 -14.69 -0.10
N ALA A 188 -8.87 -15.53 -0.29
CA ALA A 188 -10.01 -15.70 0.60
C ALA A 188 -9.62 -15.80 2.08
N GLY A 189 -8.75 -16.75 2.42
CA GLY A 189 -8.28 -16.95 3.79
C GLY A 189 -7.48 -15.76 4.35
N ALA A 190 -6.55 -15.21 3.57
CA ALA A 190 -5.75 -14.06 4.01
C ALA A 190 -6.62 -12.80 4.23
N ILE A 191 -7.63 -12.57 3.40
CA ILE A 191 -8.57 -11.46 3.58
C ILE A 191 -9.44 -11.69 4.81
N GLN A 192 -9.88 -12.93 5.07
CA GLN A 192 -10.59 -13.24 6.29
C GLN A 192 -9.73 -12.94 7.53
N GLU A 193 -8.46 -13.34 7.54
CA GLU A 193 -7.53 -13.00 8.63
C GLU A 193 -7.37 -11.48 8.81
N LEU A 194 -7.38 -10.71 7.72
CA LEU A 194 -7.32 -9.25 7.77
C LEU A 194 -8.61 -8.63 8.32
N ILE A 195 -9.78 -9.11 7.90
CA ILE A 195 -11.08 -8.68 8.42
C ILE A 195 -11.20 -9.03 9.90
N ASP A 196 -10.78 -10.24 10.30
CA ASP A 196 -10.79 -10.67 11.71
C ASP A 196 -9.91 -9.74 12.58
N LYS A 197 -8.80 -9.25 12.04
CA LYS A 197 -7.88 -8.37 12.75
C LYS A 197 -8.32 -6.89 12.75
N PHE A 198 -8.73 -6.37 11.61
CA PHE A 198 -8.93 -4.93 11.39
C PHE A 198 -10.41 -4.52 11.28
N GLY A 199 -11.32 -5.48 11.18
CA GLY A 199 -12.77 -5.26 11.11
C GLY A 199 -13.17 -4.37 9.94
N ASP A 200 -14.04 -3.39 10.23
CA ASP A 200 -14.64 -2.48 9.26
C ASP A 200 -13.62 -1.54 8.56
N CYS A 201 -12.37 -1.52 8.99
CA CYS A 201 -11.31 -0.77 8.32
C CYS A 201 -10.88 -1.41 6.99
N VAL A 202 -11.25 -2.68 6.74
CA VAL A 202 -10.88 -3.39 5.51
C VAL A 202 -11.92 -3.16 4.42
N SER A 203 -11.48 -2.83 3.22
CA SER A 203 -12.33 -2.81 2.03
C SER A 203 -11.65 -3.46 0.83
N ILE A 204 -12.42 -4.21 0.04
CA ILE A 204 -11.95 -4.94 -1.13
C ILE A 204 -12.64 -4.38 -2.38
N TRP A 205 -11.84 -4.01 -3.37
CA TRP A 205 -12.30 -3.32 -4.57
C TRP A 205 -11.78 -4.01 -5.82
N LYS A 206 -12.66 -4.19 -6.81
CA LYS A 206 -12.30 -4.61 -8.16
C LYS A 206 -12.02 -3.38 -9.02
N ILE A 207 -10.83 -3.36 -9.61
CA ILE A 207 -10.39 -2.39 -10.60
C ILE A 207 -10.29 -3.12 -11.95
N ARG A 208 -11.06 -2.65 -12.94
CA ARG A 208 -11.05 -3.22 -14.28
C ARG A 208 -9.92 -2.60 -15.11
N LEU A 209 -9.08 -3.45 -15.69
CA LEU A 209 -8.04 -3.06 -16.64
C LEU A 209 -8.56 -2.96 -18.07
N GLU A 210 -7.99 -2.08 -18.89
CA GLU A 210 -8.22 -2.07 -20.35
C GLU A 210 -7.75 -3.37 -21.03
N ASP A 211 -8.53 -3.82 -22.02
CA ASP A 211 -8.27 -5.09 -22.70
C ASP A 211 -7.03 -5.04 -23.63
N TRP A 212 -6.65 -3.86 -24.14
CA TRP A 212 -5.68 -3.66 -25.21
C TRP A 212 -4.34 -3.04 -24.77
N GLN A 213 -3.63 -3.55 -23.75
CA GLN A 213 -2.24 -3.12 -23.56
C GLN A 213 -1.28 -4.22 -23.11
N THR A 214 -0.23 -4.37 -23.92
CA THR A 214 1.04 -5.02 -23.62
C THR A 214 1.85 -4.12 -22.70
N ASN A 215 2.36 -4.69 -21.59
CA ASN A 215 3.51 -4.24 -20.80
C ASN A 215 3.88 -2.75 -20.93
N CYS A 216 3.44 -1.88 -20.01
CA CYS A 216 4.16 -0.69 -19.51
C CYS A 216 3.20 0.20 -18.69
N GLY A 217 3.37 0.19 -17.36
CA GLY A 217 3.34 1.37 -16.48
C GLY A 217 2.11 2.28 -16.33
N ASN A 218 1.08 2.23 -17.18
CA ASN A 218 -0.05 3.15 -17.03
C ASN A 218 -1.24 2.50 -16.28
N ASP A 219 -1.71 3.21 -15.25
CA ASP A 219 -2.94 2.95 -14.47
C ASP A 219 -4.21 3.20 -15.31
N ASN A 220 -4.31 2.55 -16.47
CA ASN A 220 -5.45 2.66 -17.37
C ASN A 220 -6.60 1.76 -16.88
N SER A 221 -7.23 2.17 -15.78
CA SER A 221 -8.47 1.55 -15.29
C SER A 221 -9.67 2.00 -16.10
N VAL A 222 -10.62 1.10 -16.34
CA VAL A 222 -11.86 1.39 -17.07
C VAL A 222 -13.05 1.36 -16.14
N GLY A 223 -13.80 2.46 -16.11
CA GLY A 223 -15.00 2.59 -15.31
C GLY A 223 -14.70 2.83 -13.83
N GLU A 224 -15.77 2.98 -13.06
CA GLU A 224 -15.67 3.21 -11.61
C GLU A 224 -15.25 1.92 -10.90
N PRO A 225 -14.35 1.99 -9.89
CA PRO A 225 -14.04 0.87 -9.00
C PRO A 225 -15.31 0.24 -8.41
N PHE A 226 -15.34 -1.09 -8.30
CA PHE A 226 -16.48 -1.80 -7.76
C PHE A 226 -16.14 -2.43 -6.40
N ASN A 227 -16.88 -2.04 -5.36
CA ASN A 227 -16.67 -2.57 -4.02
C ASN A 227 -17.29 -3.98 -3.91
N ILE A 228 -16.44 -4.96 -3.57
CA ILE A 228 -16.83 -6.36 -3.40
C ILE A 228 -16.62 -6.85 -1.96
N THR A 229 -16.42 -5.94 -1.01
CA THR A 229 -16.19 -6.26 0.42
C THR A 229 -17.26 -7.19 0.96
N ALA A 230 -18.53 -6.95 0.58
CA ALA A 230 -19.68 -7.72 1.03
C ALA A 230 -19.64 -9.21 0.65
N TRP A 231 -18.70 -9.64 -0.21
CA TRP A 231 -18.51 -11.04 -0.53
C TRP A 231 -17.90 -11.84 0.63
N TRP A 232 -17.24 -11.18 1.59
CA TRP A 232 -16.76 -11.81 2.83
C TRP A 232 -17.78 -11.76 3.97
N ASP A 233 -18.94 -11.15 3.76
CA ASP A 233 -20.01 -11.18 4.76
C ASP A 233 -20.56 -12.61 4.90
N THR A 234 -20.95 -12.96 6.12
CA THR A 234 -21.68 -14.21 6.34
C THR A 234 -23.02 -14.15 5.61
N PRO A 235 -23.33 -15.08 4.70
CA PRO A 235 -24.58 -15.07 3.98
C PRO A 235 -25.76 -15.32 4.94
N PRO A 236 -26.91 -14.65 4.74
CA PRO A 236 -28.13 -14.91 5.50
C PRO A 236 -28.54 -16.39 5.45
N GLU A 237 -29.15 -16.91 6.53
CA GLU A 237 -29.61 -18.32 6.57
C GLU A 237 -30.54 -18.68 5.39
N GLU A 238 -31.35 -17.71 4.94
CA GLU A 238 -32.30 -17.85 3.84
C GLU A 238 -31.62 -18.00 2.47
N SER A 239 -30.41 -17.44 2.30
CA SER A 239 -29.64 -17.48 1.05
C SER A 239 -29.20 -18.90 0.70
N TRP A 240 -29.00 -19.76 1.71
CA TRP A 240 -28.67 -21.18 1.52
C TRP A 240 -29.81 -21.98 0.88
N ALA A 241 -31.05 -21.67 1.23
CA ALA A 241 -32.22 -22.29 0.61
C ALA A 241 -32.37 -21.84 -0.86
N ALA A 242 -32.06 -20.57 -1.16
CA ALA A 242 -32.08 -20.03 -2.51
C ALA A 242 -30.98 -20.63 -3.41
N LEU A 243 -29.78 -20.89 -2.87
CA LEU A 243 -28.71 -21.59 -3.59
C LEU A 243 -29.14 -22.99 -4.02
N GLY A 244 -29.76 -23.76 -3.12
CA GLY A 244 -30.31 -25.10 -3.44
C GLY A 244 -31.43 -25.09 -4.48
N GLN A 245 -32.10 -23.95 -4.67
CA GLN A 245 -33.17 -23.76 -5.65
C GLN A 245 -32.70 -23.06 -6.94
N GLY A 246 -31.43 -22.63 -7.00
CA GLY A 246 -30.86 -21.91 -8.15
C GLY A 246 -31.38 -20.48 -8.33
N THR A 247 -31.87 -19.85 -7.26
CA THR A 247 -32.44 -18.49 -7.28
C THR A 247 -31.58 -17.45 -6.54
N SER A 248 -30.39 -17.83 -6.09
CA SER A 248 -29.45 -16.95 -5.40
C SER A 248 -28.88 -15.88 -6.32
N SER A 249 -28.62 -14.70 -5.75
CA SER A 249 -27.83 -13.65 -6.40
C SER A 249 -26.36 -14.06 -6.56
N PHE A 250 -25.64 -13.34 -7.44
CA PHE A 250 -24.21 -13.57 -7.63
C PHE A 250 -23.40 -13.30 -6.35
N GLN A 251 -23.78 -12.28 -5.57
CA GLN A 251 -23.13 -12.00 -4.29
C GLN A 251 -23.31 -13.15 -3.29
N GLU A 252 -24.52 -13.69 -3.14
CA GLU A 252 -24.76 -14.83 -2.23
C GLU A 252 -23.99 -16.08 -2.64
N LEU A 253 -23.83 -16.31 -3.96
CA LEU A 253 -22.96 -17.36 -4.49
C LEU A 253 -21.49 -17.13 -4.09
N MET A 254 -20.99 -15.90 -4.23
CA MET A 254 -19.61 -15.58 -3.84
C MET A 254 -19.38 -15.72 -2.34
N GLN A 255 -20.35 -15.34 -1.51
CA GLN A 255 -20.29 -15.51 -0.05
C GLN A 255 -20.16 -16.98 0.36
N ASP A 256 -20.95 -17.88 -0.24
CA ASP A 256 -20.82 -19.32 -0.04
C ASP A 256 -19.44 -19.84 -0.47
N GLN A 257 -19.03 -19.50 -1.69
CA GLN A 257 -17.77 -19.95 -2.25
C GLN A 257 -16.59 -19.52 -1.39
N ILE A 258 -16.53 -18.25 -0.96
CA ILE A 258 -15.48 -17.72 -0.09
C ILE A 258 -15.48 -18.43 1.26
N ALA A 259 -16.64 -18.67 1.86
CA ALA A 259 -16.72 -19.44 3.10
C ALA A 259 -16.18 -20.88 2.92
N SER A 260 -16.42 -21.50 1.77
CA SER A 260 -15.86 -22.82 1.45
C SER A 260 -14.35 -22.79 1.24
N TRP A 261 -13.82 -21.73 0.61
CA TRP A 261 -12.39 -21.57 0.32
C TRP A 261 -11.58 -21.22 1.56
N GLY A 262 -12.11 -20.38 2.46
CA GLY A 262 -11.44 -20.01 3.72
C GLY A 262 -11.24 -21.20 4.66
N ASN A 263 -12.06 -22.25 4.54
CA ASN A 263 -11.95 -23.49 5.31
C ASN A 263 -10.99 -24.52 4.70
N GLN A 264 -10.53 -24.31 3.47
CA GLN A 264 -9.47 -25.11 2.87
C GLN A 264 -8.14 -24.50 3.28
N LEU A 265 -7.48 -25.08 4.29
CA LEU A 265 -6.05 -24.88 4.50
C LEU A 265 -5.32 -25.14 3.19
N ASP A 266 -4.22 -24.41 2.97
CA ASP A 266 -3.34 -24.38 1.78
C ASP A 266 -2.82 -25.78 1.33
N ASP A 267 -3.70 -26.72 1.00
CA ASP A 267 -3.38 -28.11 0.58
C ASP A 267 -3.12 -28.21 -0.93
N ASN A 268 -3.15 -27.09 -1.67
CA ASN A 268 -2.95 -27.07 -3.13
C ASN A 268 -1.72 -26.25 -3.55
N GLU A 269 -0.60 -26.39 -2.83
CA GLU A 269 0.72 -26.03 -3.37
C GLU A 269 1.29 -27.08 -4.35
N GLU A 270 0.69 -28.26 -4.44
CA GLU A 270 1.10 -29.29 -5.39
C GLU A 270 -0.12 -29.85 -6.12
N LEU A 271 -0.41 -29.33 -7.31
CA LEU A 271 -1.04 -30.01 -8.44
C LEU A 271 -1.31 -28.93 -9.49
N TRP A 272 -0.93 -29.19 -10.74
CA TRP A 272 -0.96 -28.28 -11.90
C TRP A 272 0.30 -27.44 -12.12
N ASP A 273 1.44 -28.14 -12.22
CA ASP A 273 2.44 -27.86 -13.28
C ASP A 273 1.97 -28.47 -14.61
#